data_AF-H3DQ21-F1
#
_entry.id   AF-H3DQ21-F1
#
_cell.length_a   1.000
_cell.length_b   1.000
_cell.length_c   1.000
_cell.angle_alpha   90.00
_cell.angle_beta   90.00
_cell.angle_gamma   90.00
#
_symmetry.space_group_name_H-M   'P 1'
#
loop_
_entity.id
_entity.type
_entity.pdbx_description
1 polymer ?
#
loop_
_entity_poly.entity_id
_entity_poly.type
_entity_poly.pdbx_seq_one_letter_code
_entity_poly.pdbx_strand_id
1 'polypeptide(L)' 'MKALEYACDIKAEVFGKPSSLFFQSVLNDMGLQPHEVVMIGDDLVNDVGGAQHCGIKGIQVRTGKY' A
#
# COMPACT_ATOMS: atom_id res chain seq x y z
N MET A 1 1.16 -11.03 -13.60
CA MET A 1 0.61 -10.22 -14.72
C MET A 1 1.48 -10.18 -15.97
N LYS A 2 2.75 -10.64 -15.95
CA LYS A 2 3.65 -10.55 -17.12
C LYS A 2 3.12 -11.13 -18.43
N ALA A 3 2.32 -12.20 -18.39
CA ALA A 3 1.76 -12.81 -19.60
C ALA A 3 0.74 -11.90 -20.31
N LEU A 4 -0.12 -11.20 -19.56
CA LEU A 4 -1.12 -10.30 -20.12
C LEU A 4 -0.47 -9.00 -20.62
N GLU A 5 0.48 -8.46 -19.84
CA GLU A 5 1.25 -7.29 -20.24
C GLU A 5 2.00 -7.51 -21.56
N TYR A 6 2.62 -8.70 -21.71
CA TYR A 6 3.29 -9.10 -22.94
C TYR A 6 2.33 -9.27 -24.12
N ALA A 7 1.17 -9.91 -23.90
CA ALA A 7 0.20 -10.16 -24.97
C ALA A 7 -0.47 -8.89 -25.48
N CYS A 8 -0.63 -7.88 -24.63
CA CYS A 8 -1.31 -6.63 -24.96
C CYS A 8 -0.36 -5.47 -25.27
N ASP A 9 0.95 -5.65 -25.14
CA ASP A 9 1.98 -4.59 -25.21
C ASP A 9 1.68 -3.37 -24.32
N ILE A 10 1.15 -3.65 -23.12
CA ILE A 10 0.76 -2.65 -22.13
C ILE A 10 1.38 -3.02 -20.79
N LYS A 11 1.94 -2.05 -20.07
CA LYS A 11 2.36 -2.25 -18.68
C LYS A 11 1.15 -2.13 -17.75
N ALA A 12 0.97 -3.10 -16.87
CA ALA A 12 -0.08 -3.06 -15.87
C ALA A 12 0.32 -2.11 -14.74
N GLU A 13 -0.58 -1.20 -14.39
CA GLU A 13 -0.45 -0.44 -13.16
C GLU A 13 -0.97 -1.28 -12.00
N VAL A 14 -0.10 -1.57 -11.02
CA VAL A 14 -0.48 -2.38 -9.86
C VAL A 14 -1.10 -1.48 -8.80
N PHE A 15 -2.43 -1.58 -8.68
CA PHE A 15 -3.19 -0.89 -7.65
C PHE A 15 -3.44 -1.84 -6.47
N GLY A 16 -2.94 -1.46 -5.28
CA GLY A 16 -3.03 -2.26 -4.06
C GLY A 16 -1.74 -2.23 -3.25
N LYS A 17 -1.81 -2.60 -1.97
CA LYS A 17 -0.65 -2.69 -1.07
C LYS A 17 0.42 -3.65 -1.65
N PRO A 18 1.72 -3.30 -1.62
CA PRO A 18 2.36 -2.17 -0.95
C PRO A 18 2.52 -0.91 -1.83
N SER A 19 1.82 -0.81 -2.96
CA SER A 19 1.92 0.33 -3.88
C SER A 19 1.60 1.65 -3.17
N SER A 20 2.44 2.66 -3.35
CA SER A 20 2.25 3.99 -2.76
C SER A 20 0.97 4.66 -3.25
N LEU A 21 0.54 4.37 -4.48
CA LEU A 21 -0.72 4.86 -5.04
C LEU A 21 -1.92 4.50 -4.17
N PHE A 22 -1.93 3.30 -3.57
CA PHE A 22 -3.01 2.87 -2.70
C PHE A 22 -3.09 3.71 -1.41
N PHE A 23 -1.95 3.98 -0.77
CA PHE A 23 -1.92 4.78 0.46
C PHE A 23 -2.20 6.25 0.17
N GLN A 24 -1.63 6.79 -0.91
CA GLN A 24 -1.86 8.17 -1.33
C GLN A 24 -3.32 8.42 -1.74
N SER A 25 -3.98 7.46 -2.40
CA SER A 25 -5.40 7.64 -2.75
C SER A 25 -6.27 7.78 -1.51
N VAL A 26 -6.00 7.02 -0.44
CA VAL A 26 -6.74 7.12 0.83
C VAL A 26 -6.45 8.45 1.53
N LEU A 27 -5.19 8.87 1.60
CA LEU A 27 -4.83 10.17 2.19
C LEU A 27 -5.50 11.34 1.47
N ASN A 28 -5.51 11.30 0.13
CA ASN A 28 -6.13 12.34 -0.69
C ASN A 28 -7.65 12.37 -0.54
N ASP A 29 -8.31 11.20 -0.52
CA ASP A 29 -9.75 11.09 -0.31
C ASP A 29 -10.17 11.63 1.06
N MET A 30 -9.36 11.36 2.10
CA MET A 30 -9.60 11.86 3.45
C MET A 30 -9.12 13.29 3.69
N GLY A 31 -8.35 13.87 2.77
CA GLY A 31 -7.73 15.20 2.93
C GLY A 31 -6.70 15.28 4.06
N LEU A 32 -6.05 14.16 4.41
CA LEU A 32 -5.11 14.05 5.52
C LEU A 32 -3.67 13.95 5.04
N GLN A 33 -2.75 14.43 5.87
CA GLN A 33 -1.31 14.26 5.69
C GLN A 33 -0.83 12.92 6.28
N PRO A 34 0.25 12.32 5.75
CA PRO A 34 0.75 11.03 6.24
C PRO A 34 1.03 10.98 7.75
N HIS A 35 1.45 12.09 8.36
CA HIS A 35 1.79 12.16 9.78
C HIS A 35 0.56 12.20 10.71
N GLU A 36 -0.62 12.45 10.15
CA GLU A 36 -1.90 12.47 10.86
C GLU A 36 -2.55 11.08 10.92
N VAL A 37 -1.97 10.10 10.23
CA VAL A 37 -2.54 8.76 10.05
C VAL A 37 -1.60 7.68 10.58
N VAL A 38 -2.18 6.57 11.03
CA VAL A 38 -1.45 5.34 11.37
C VAL A 38 -2.05 4.15 10.63
N MET A 39 -1.20 3.33 10.01
CA MET A 39 -1.59 2.07 9.40
C MET A 39 -1.48 0.95 10.43
N ILE A 40 -2.52 0.14 10.58
CA ILE A 40 -2.52 -1.05 11.43
C ILE A 40 -2.75 -2.26 10.54
N GLY A 41 -1.88 -3.26 10.61
CA GLY A 41 -1.97 -4.44 9.74
C GLY A 41 -1.25 -5.67 10.27
N ASP A 42 -1.59 -6.82 9.72
CA ASP A 42 -1.01 -8.12 10.06
C ASP A 42 0.06 -8.58 9.04
N ASP A 43 0.22 -7.89 7.91
CA ASP A 43 1.27 -8.15 6.92
C ASP A 43 2.40 -7.10 6.98
N LEU A 44 3.60 -7.53 7.35
CA LEU A 44 4.74 -6.65 7.55
C LEU A 44 5.15 -5.89 6.29
N VAL A 45 5.05 -6.53 5.12
CA VAL A 45 5.51 -5.94 3.85
C VAL A 45 4.41 -5.10 3.24
N ASN A 46 3.20 -5.67 3.14
CA ASN A 46 2.11 -5.05 2.42
C ASN A 46 1.48 -3.90 3.22
N ASP A 47 1.27 -4.07 4.52
CA ASP A 47 0.61 -3.08 5.35
C ASP A 47 1.60 -2.08 5.91
N VAL A 48 2.49 -2.56 6.77
CA VAL A 48 3.38 -1.72 7.58
C VAL A 48 4.47 -1.12 6.70
N GLY A 49 5.19 -1.96 5.94
CA GLY A 49 6.22 -1.52 5.03
C GLY A 49 5.68 -0.59 3.94
N GLY A 50 4.58 -0.95 3.30
CA GLY A 50 3.92 -0.10 2.30
C GLY A 50 3.55 1.29 2.84
N ALA A 51 2.95 1.34 4.03
CA ALA A 51 2.57 2.60 4.67
C ALA A 51 3.79 3.47 5.05
N GLN A 52 4.85 2.85 5.59
CA GLN A 52 6.07 3.56 5.98
C GLN A 52 6.79 4.21 4.79
N HIS A 53 6.81 3.57 3.62
CA HIS A 53 7.33 4.18 2.39
C HIS A 53 6.56 5.44 1.96
N CYS A 54 5.32 5.60 2.45
CA CYS A 54 4.48 6.77 2.20
C CYS A 54 4.53 7.81 3.33
N GLY A 55 5.42 7.63 4.32
CA GLY A 55 5.54 8.52 5.48
C GLY A 55 4.47 8.32 6.55
N ILE A 56 3.66 7.27 6.45
CA ILE A 56 2.63 6.92 7.44
C ILE A 56 3.28 6.03 8.51
N LYS A 57 2.97 6.27 9.78
CA LYS A 57 3.41 5.37 10.86
C LYS A 57 2.70 4.03 10.75
N GLY A 58 3.41 2.92 10.92
CA GLY A 58 2.83 1.58 10.84
C GLY A 58 2.88 0.83 12.18
N ILE A 59 1.82 0.09 12.50
CA ILE A 59 1.70 -0.79 13.67
C ILE A 59 1.40 -2.21 13.17
N GLN A 60 2.29 -3.13 13.50
CA GLN A 60 2.13 -4.54 13.19
C GLN A 60 1.36 -5.26 14.30
N VAL A 61 0.25 -5.90 13.96
CA VAL A 61 -0.46 -6.82 14.87
C VAL A 61 -0.07 -8.27 14.62
N ARG A 62 -0.24 -9.14 15.62
CA ARG A 62 0.12 -10.57 15.57
C ARG A 62 -1.10 -11.48 15.57
N THR A 63 -2.10 -11.13 14.76
CA THR A 63 -3.38 -11.85 14.70
C THR A 63 -3.58 -12.61 13.39
N GLY A 64 -2.69 -12.45 12.41
CA GLY A 64 -2.85 -13.02 11.07
C GLY A 64 -1.54 -13.51 10.46
N LYS A 65 -1.25 -13.12 9.22
CA LYS A 65 -0.22 -13.73 8.34
C LYS A 65 1.24 -13.58 8.82
N TYR A 66 1.49 -12.81 9.89
CA TYR A 66 2.79 -12.47 10.51
C TYR A 66 4.01 -13.28 10.02
#